data_AF-A0A2E7D7E3-F1
#
_entry.id   AF-A0A2E7D7E3-F1
#
_cell.length_a   1.000
_cell.length_b   1.000
_cell.length_c   1.000
_cell.angle_alpha   90.00
_cell.angle_beta   90.00
_cell.angle_gamma   90.00
#
_symmetry.space_group_name_H-M   'P 1'
#
loop_
_entity.id
_entity.type
_entity.pdbx_description
1 polymer ?
#
loop_
_entity_poly.entity_id
_entity_poly.type
_entity_poly.pdbx_seq_one_letter_code
_entity_poly.pdbx_strand_id
1 'polypeptide(L)'
;MIGRILNNYIARHQNRANQLFHLVGLPVTFGLPVYFLIEDRWQAALAAFVVGYVLQFIGHAIEGNDAGELILVKKMLGKPYVEFGPNSKQSKCND
;
A
#
# COMPACT_ATOMS: atom_id res chain seq x y z
N MET A 1 10.91 -17.10 7.77
CA MET A 1 9.94 -16.40 6.90
C MET A 1 9.52 -15.04 7.47
N ILE A 2 9.04 -14.96 8.71
CA ILE A 2 8.56 -13.70 9.33
C ILE A 2 9.61 -12.59 9.33
N GLY A 3 10.86 -12.88 9.70
CA GLY A 3 11.93 -11.86 9.70
C GLY A 3 12.18 -11.22 8.33
N ARG A 4 11.98 -11.96 7.23
CA ARG A 4 12.11 -11.41 5.87
C ARG A 4 10.95 -10.47 5.53
N ILE A 5 9.73 -10.82 5.94
CA ILE A 5 8.54 -9.96 5.74
C ILE A 5 8.71 -8.65 6.51
N LEU A 6 9.13 -8.73 7.77
CA LEU A 6 9.37 -7.56 8.61
C LEU A 6 10.49 -6.68 8.05
N ASN A 7 11.62 -7.27 7.65
CA ASN A 7 12.73 -6.52 7.05
C ASN A 7 12.31 -5.80 5.77
N ASN A 8 11.56 -6.48 4.89
CA ASN A 8 11.04 -5.88 3.67
C ASN A 8 10.03 -4.78 3.98
N TYR A 9 9.15 -4.99 4.96
CA TYR A 9 8.17 -3.98 5.37
C TYR A 9 8.88 -2.72 5.89
N ILE A 10 9.84 -2.88 6.81
CA ILE A 10 10.62 -1.78 7.37
C ILE A 10 11.34 -1.06 6.23
N ALA A 11 12.06 -1.78 5.36
CA ALA A 11 12.82 -1.17 4.26
C ALA A 11 11.95 -0.37 3.27
N ARG A 12 10.66 -0.68 3.14
CA ARG A 12 9.71 0.01 2.25
C ARG A 12 8.96 1.18 2.91
N HIS A 13 9.06 1.34 4.23
CA HIS A 13 8.36 2.37 4.99
C HIS A 13 9.33 3.10 5.91
N GLN A 14 10.26 3.86 5.34
CA GLN A 14 11.25 4.63 6.11
C GLN A 14 10.68 6.00 6.51
N ASN A 15 9.76 6.56 5.72
CA ASN A 15 9.16 7.86 5.99
C ASN A 15 8.02 7.76 7.03
N ARG A 16 8.08 8.61 8.07
CA ARG A 16 7.04 8.70 9.11
C ARG A 16 5.67 9.06 8.53
N ALA A 17 5.61 9.89 7.49
CA ALA A 17 4.37 10.23 6.82
C ALA A 17 3.74 8.99 6.18
N ASN A 18 4.53 8.20 5.44
CA ASN A 18 4.08 6.94 4.86
C ASN A 18 3.55 5.98 5.93
N GLN A 19 4.30 5.81 7.04
CA GLN A 19 3.86 5.01 8.17
C GLN A 19 2.53 5.48 8.78
N LEU A 20 2.34 6.80 8.93
CA LEU A 20 1.10 7.37 9.47
C LEU A 20 -0.09 7.16 8.53
N PHE A 21 0.11 7.37 7.23
CA PHE A 21 -0.90 7.11 6.22
C PHE A 21 -1.32 5.65 6.18
N HIS A 22 -0.39 4.71 6.36
CA HIS A 22 -0.71 3.28 6.49
C HIS A 22 -1.40 2.94 7.81
N LEU A 23 -0.94 3.52 8.92
CA LEU A 23 -1.53 3.32 10.24
C LEU A 23 -3.03 3.68 10.26
N VAL A 24 -3.41 4.75 9.55
CA VAL A 24 -4.82 5.16 9.41
C VAL A 24 -5.50 4.42 8.25
N GLY A 25 -4.83 4.30 7.12
CA GLY A 25 -5.37 3.72 5.89
C GLY A 25 -5.76 2.25 6.03
N LEU A 26 -4.98 1.44 6.74
CA LEU A 26 -5.26 0.00 6.94
C LEU A 26 -6.58 -0.24 7.71
N PRO A 27 -6.82 0.35 8.90
CA PRO A 27 -8.12 0.26 9.57
C PRO A 27 -9.29 0.79 8.72
N VAL A 28 -9.08 1.89 7.97
CA VAL A 28 -10.12 2.45 7.10
C VAL A 28 -10.43 1.54 5.91
N THR A 29 -9.44 0.79 5.40
CA THR A 29 -9.61 -0.12 4.26
C THR A 29 -10.20 -1.47 4.64
N PHE A 30 -9.85 -2.00 5.82
CA PHE A 30 -10.24 -3.36 6.19
C PHE A 30 -11.22 -3.43 7.38
N GLY A 31 -11.11 -2.51 8.35
CA GLY A 31 -11.97 -2.49 9.53
C GLY A 31 -13.32 -1.83 9.27
N LEU A 32 -13.31 -0.59 8.77
CA LEU A 32 -14.54 0.17 8.53
C LEU A 32 -15.48 -0.48 7.50
N PRO A 33 -15.02 -1.08 6.39
CA PRO A 33 -15.91 -1.73 5.45
C PRO A 33 -16.62 -2.93 6.06
N VAL A 34 -15.93 -3.73 6.88
CA VAL A 34 -16.55 -4.85 7.60
C VAL A 34 -17.65 -4.34 8.53
N TYR A 35 -17.36 -3.28 9.31
CA TYR A 35 -18.37 -2.66 10.17
C TYR A 35 -19.60 -2.17 9.36
N PHE A 36 -19.38 -1.42 8.28
CA PHE A 36 -20.49 -0.92 7.46
C PHE A 36 -21.26 -2.01 6.73
N LEU A 37 -20.62 -3.11 6.34
CA LEU A 37 -21.32 -4.26 5.74
C LEU A 37 -22.20 -5.00 6.76
N ILE A 38 -21.77 -5.12 8.03
CA ILE A 38 -22.60 -5.68 9.11
C ILE A 38 -23.85 -4.81 9.34
N GLU A 39 -23.71 -3.49 9.21
CA GLU A 39 -24.81 -2.52 9.32
C GLU A 39 -25.65 -2.38 8.02
N ASP A 40 -25.42 -3.23 7.01
CA ASP A 40 -26.10 -3.19 5.69
C ASP A 40 -25.91 -1.85 4.92
N ARG A 41 -24.80 -1.15 5.19
CA ARG A 41 -24.44 0.14 4.57
C ARG A 41 -23.36 -0.03 3.50
N TRP A 42 -23.64 -0.79 2.46
CA TRP A 42 -22.65 -1.14 1.42
C TRP A 42 -21.98 0.07 0.74
N GLN A 43 -22.69 1.20 0.56
CA GLN A 43 -22.12 2.42 -0.01
C GLN A 43 -21.04 3.03 0.90
N ALA A 44 -21.28 3.04 2.21
CA ALA A 44 -20.31 3.52 3.19
C ALA A 44 -19.11 2.56 3.27
N ALA A 45 -19.34 1.25 3.16
CA ALA A 45 -18.28 0.26 3.09
C ALA A 45 -17.38 0.46 1.87
N LEU A 46 -17.97 0.65 0.68
CA LEU A 46 -17.23 0.93 -0.55
C LEU A 46 -16.45 2.24 -0.45
N ALA A 47 -17.08 3.30 0.07
CA ALA A 47 -16.41 4.59 0.27
C ALA A 47 -15.22 4.47 1.23
N ALA A 48 -15.38 3.77 2.36
CA ALA A 48 -14.28 3.54 3.30
C ALA A 48 -13.15 2.73 2.67
N PHE A 49 -13.46 1.68 1.92
CA PHE A 49 -12.46 0.89 1.20
C PHE A 49 -11.63 1.75 0.23
N VAL A 50 -12.29 2.57 -0.60
CA VAL A 50 -11.60 3.44 -1.57
C VAL A 50 -10.77 4.52 -0.87
N VAL A 51 -11.34 5.20 0.13
CA VAL A 51 -10.64 6.26 0.88
C VAL A 51 -9.40 5.69 1.60
N GLY A 52 -9.55 4.54 2.23
CA GLY A 52 -8.44 3.87 2.91
C GLY A 52 -7.32 3.49 1.96
N TYR A 53 -7.64 3.00 0.75
CA TYR A 53 -6.64 2.74 -0.28
C TYR A 53 -5.94 4.02 -0.75
N VAL A 54 -6.69 5.09 -0.98
CA VAL A 54 -6.12 6.39 -1.38
C VAL A 54 -5.11 6.89 -0.34
N LEU A 55 -5.41 6.79 0.95
CA LEU A 55 -4.47 7.14 2.01
C LEU A 55 -3.16 6.35 1.92
N GLN A 56 -3.25 5.04 1.73
CA GLN A 56 -2.06 4.18 1.59
C GLN A 56 -1.24 4.53 0.34
N PHE A 57 -1.89 4.79 -0.80
CA PHE A 57 -1.21 5.23 -2.02
C PHE A 57 -0.54 6.59 -1.86
N ILE A 58 -1.16 7.53 -1.13
CA ILE A 58 -0.53 8.82 -0.79
C ILE A 58 0.73 8.59 0.04
N GLY A 59 0.68 7.68 1.03
CA GLY A 59 1.85 7.29 1.81
C GLY A 59 3.01 6.80 0.93
N HIS A 60 2.71 5.88 0.01
CA HIS A 60 3.68 5.36 -0.96
C HIS A 60 4.21 6.43 -1.93
N ALA A 61 3.35 7.34 -2.40
CA ALA A 61 3.77 8.46 -3.24
C ALA A 61 4.73 9.41 -2.50
N ILE A 62 4.51 9.64 -1.20
CA ILE A 62 5.40 10.44 -0.33
C ILE A 62 6.72 9.71 -0.06
N GLU A 63 6.67 8.38 0.12
CA GLU A 63 7.87 7.54 0.23
C GLU A 63 8.66 7.48 -1.09
N GLY A 64 7.99 7.65 -2.24
CA GLY A 64 8.58 7.54 -3.56
C GLY A 64 8.77 6.09 -4.03
N ASN A 65 7.94 5.16 -3.55
CA ASN A 65 7.93 3.77 -4.00
C ASN A 65 6.54 3.32 -4.46
N ASP A 66 6.49 2.21 -5.17
CA ASP A 66 5.24 1.58 -5.60
C ASP A 66 4.63 0.76 -4.44
N ALA A 67 3.31 0.80 -4.31
CA ALA A 67 2.56 -0.09 -3.44
C ALA A 67 2.75 -1.56 -3.87
N GLY A 68 2.62 -2.50 -2.94
CA GLY A 68 2.87 -3.93 -3.22
C GLY A 68 2.01 -4.48 -4.35
N GLU A 69 0.74 -4.09 -4.40
CA GLU A 69 -0.21 -4.48 -5.44
C GLU A 69 0.17 -3.90 -6.80
N LEU A 70 0.62 -2.63 -6.83
CA LEU A 70 1.14 -1.98 -8.04
C LEU A 70 2.39 -2.70 -8.55
N ILE A 71 3.30 -3.10 -7.66
CA ILE A 71 4.48 -3.89 -8.03
C ILE A 71 4.06 -5.21 -8.67
N LEU A 72 3.11 -5.94 -8.07
CA LEU A 72 2.62 -7.20 -8.61
C LEU A 72 2.03 -7.01 -10.02
N VAL A 73 1.17 -6.00 -10.19
CA VAL A 73 0.57 -5.67 -11.49
C VAL A 73 1.63 -5.27 -12.51
N LYS A 74 2.56 -4.39 -12.15
CA LYS A 74 3.66 -3.98 -13.04
C LYS A 74 4.54 -5.15 -13.43
N LYS A 75 4.86 -6.04 -12.49
CA LYS A 75 5.62 -7.27 -12.74
C LYS A 75 4.89 -8.19 -13.72
N MET A 76 3.59 -8.40 -13.55
CA MET A 76 2.76 -9.18 -14.49
C MET A 76 2.72 -8.57 -15.89
N LEU A 77 2.86 -7.24 -16.00
CA LEU A 77 2.88 -6.50 -17.26
C LEU A 77 4.29 -6.29 -17.83
N GLY A 78 5.34 -6.81 -17.18
CA GLY A 78 6.74 -6.56 -17.57
C GLY A 78 7.14 -5.08 -17.49
N LYS A 79 6.47 -4.28 -16.64
CA LYS A 79 6.77 -2.85 -16.49
C LYS A 79 7.75 -2.60 -15.34
N PRO A 80 8.63 -1.59 -15.47
CA PRO A 80 9.53 -1.20 -14.39
C PRO A 80 8.75 -0.68 -13.18
N TYR A 81 9.20 -1.04 -11.98
CA TYR A 81 8.60 -0.67 -10.70
C TYR A 81 9.68 -0.25 -9.69
N VAL A 82 9.28 0.50 -8.67
CA VAL A 82 10.17 0.99 -7.60
C VAL A 82 9.76 0.32 -6.30
N GLU A 83 10.57 -0.61 -5.79
CA GLU A 83 10.19 -1.41 -4.60
C GLU A 83 10.47 -0.68 -3.28
N PHE A 84 11.60 0.01 -3.18
CA PHE A 84 12.05 0.76 -2.00
C PHE A 84 12.07 2.27 -2.31
N GLY A 85 12.22 3.15 -1.31
CA GLY A 85 12.15 4.61 -1.47
C GLY A 85 13.07 5.20 -2.57
N PRO A 86 13.09 6.54 -2.76
CA PRO A 86 13.43 7.20 -4.03
C PRO A 86 14.89 7.01 -4.46
N ASN A 87 15.76 6.62 -3.52
CA ASN A 87 17.17 6.38 -3.75
C ASN A 87 17.47 4.93 -4.18
N SER A 88 16.45 4.08 -4.34
CA SER A 88 16.61 2.69 -4.75
C SER A 88 16.60 2.55 -6.27
N LYS A 89 17.28 1.51 -6.78
CA LYS A 89 17.27 1.19 -8.22
C LYS A 89 15.88 0.71 -8.61
N GLN A 90 15.32 1.31 -9.67
CA GLN A 90 14.13 0.80 -10.33
C GLN A 90 14.39 -0.63 -10.86
N SER A 91 13.39 -1.50 -10.79
CA SER A 91 13.50 -2.84 -11.36
C SER A 91 13.70 -2.78 -12.87
N LYS A 92 14.48 -3.71 -13.40
CA LYS A 92 14.56 -3.90 -14.85
C LYS A 92 13.30 -4.61 -15.32
N CYS A 93 12.96 -4.41 -16.58
CA CYS A 93 11.83 -5.05 -17.29
C CYS A 93 11.77 -6.60 -17.12
N ASN A 94 12.87 -7.24 -16.70
CA ASN A 94 13.06 -8.70 -16.69
C ASN A 94 13.45 -9.29 -15.32
N ASP A 95 13.20 -8.58 -14.19
CA ASP A 95 13.49 -9.07 -12.82
C ASP A 95 12.31 -9.85 -12.18
#